data_AF-A0A0A3ZD20-F1
#
_entry.id   AF-A0A0A3ZD20-F1
#
_cell.length_a   1.000
_cell.length_b   1.000
_cell.length_c   1.000
_cell.angle_alpha   90.00
_cell.angle_beta   90.00
_cell.angle_gamma   90.00
#
_symmetry.space_group_name_H-M   'P 1'
#
loop_
_entity.id
_entity.type
_entity.pdbx_description
1 polymer ?
#
loop_
_entity_poly.entity_id
_entity_poly.type
_entity_poly.pdbx_seq_one_letter_code
_entity_poly.pdbx_strand_id
1 'polypeptide(L)'
;MGKYIIVFGDATSHGGKVTSASSSFDISGNNAALLNDTVSCPEHGTNKIIECDASAYEENGCGIVLHGCKTQCGASVIAGMQDMEVG
;
A
#
# COMPACT_ATOMS: atom_id res chain seq x y z
N MET A 1 -16.69 -6.30 5.78
CA MET A 1 -15.45 -5.64 6.21
C MET A 1 -14.80 -5.08 4.96
N GLY A 2 -14.79 -3.76 4.80
CA GLY A 2 -14.26 -3.12 3.58
C GLY A 2 -12.78 -3.44 3.39
N LYS A 3 -12.38 -3.71 2.15
CA LYS A 3 -10.97 -3.81 1.78
C LYS A 3 -10.46 -2.38 1.55
N TYR A 4 -9.63 -1.87 2.45
CA TYR A 4 -9.04 -0.54 2.30
C TYR A 4 -7.77 -0.61 1.47
N ILE A 5 -7.72 0.21 0.43
CA ILE A 5 -6.59 0.28 -0.48
C ILE A 5 -5.55 1.25 0.09
N ILE A 6 -4.29 0.88 -0.06
CA ILE A 6 -3.16 1.71 0.33
C ILE A 6 -2.79 2.65 -0.81
N VAL A 7 -2.62 3.92 -0.49
CA VAL A 7 -2.24 4.95 -1.45
C VAL A 7 -0.88 5.55 -1.12
N PHE A 8 -0.34 6.32 -2.06
CA PHE A 8 0.86 7.12 -1.81
C PHE A 8 0.70 7.99 -0.54
N GLY A 9 1.73 7.99 0.31
CA GLY A 9 1.74 8.77 1.54
C GLY A 9 1.11 8.10 2.76
N ASP A 10 0.45 6.95 2.62
CA ASP A 10 -0.10 6.21 3.76
C ASP A 10 0.96 5.80 4.77
N ALA A 11 0.57 5.71 6.04
CA ALA A 11 1.49 5.41 7.14
C ALA A 11 1.85 3.92 7.20
N THR A 12 2.95 3.61 7.89
CA THR A 12 3.30 2.24 8.27
C THR A 12 3.38 2.09 9.79
N SER A 13 3.22 0.86 10.30
CA SER A 13 3.22 0.57 11.74
C SER A 13 4.51 0.94 12.46
N HIS A 14 5.63 1.07 11.74
CA HIS A 14 6.92 1.50 12.29
C HIS A 14 7.10 3.03 12.28
N GLY A 15 6.04 3.80 12.02
CA GLY A 15 6.10 5.27 11.91
C GLY A 15 6.66 5.76 10.56
N GLY A 16 6.69 4.89 9.58
CA GLY A 16 7.09 5.18 8.21
C GLY A 16 5.93 5.62 7.32
N LYS A 17 6.17 5.68 6.01
CA LYS A 17 5.12 5.98 5.01
C LYS A 17 5.39 5.38 3.64
N VAL A 18 4.35 5.19 2.84
CA VAL A 18 4.46 4.82 1.43
C VAL A 18 5.10 5.95 0.64
N THR A 19 6.16 5.63 -0.11
CA THR A 19 6.98 6.57 -0.88
C THR A 19 6.93 6.33 -2.38
N SER A 20 6.27 5.27 -2.83
CA SER A 20 5.99 5.05 -4.25
C SER A 20 4.63 4.38 -4.39
N ALA A 21 3.92 4.74 -5.44
CA ALA A 21 2.66 4.13 -5.84
C ALA A 21 2.70 4.04 -7.36
N SER A 22 2.95 2.84 -7.85
CA SER A 22 3.18 2.56 -9.27
C SER A 22 1.88 2.31 -10.04
N SER A 23 0.73 2.26 -9.34
CA SER A 23 -0.55 2.07 -10.02
C SER A 23 -0.97 3.31 -10.80
N SER A 24 -1.67 3.09 -11.91
CA SER A 24 -2.44 4.13 -12.60
C SER A 24 -3.83 4.36 -11.97
N PHE A 25 -4.21 3.57 -10.96
CA PHE A 25 -5.48 3.71 -10.25
C PHE A 25 -5.40 4.83 -9.21
N ASP A 26 -6.11 5.92 -9.46
CA ASP A 26 -6.22 7.07 -8.54
C ASP A 26 -7.37 6.86 -7.55
N ILE A 27 -7.06 7.09 -6.28
CA ILE A 27 -7.98 7.02 -5.16
C ILE A 27 -7.90 8.35 -4.43
N SER A 28 -8.97 9.15 -4.55
CA SER A 28 -9.08 10.44 -3.88
C SER A 28 -7.88 11.37 -4.17
N GLY A 29 -7.34 11.33 -5.39
CA GLY A 29 -6.20 12.15 -5.81
C GLY A 29 -4.82 11.57 -5.46
N ASN A 30 -4.75 10.32 -4.98
CA ASN A 30 -3.50 9.61 -4.75
C ASN A 30 -3.48 8.26 -5.47
N ASN A 31 -2.37 7.93 -6.12
CA ASN A 31 -2.21 6.63 -6.76
C ASN A 31 -2.19 5.50 -5.72
N ALA A 32 -2.83 4.38 -6.06
CA ALA A 32 -2.78 3.16 -5.28
C ALA A 32 -1.39 2.51 -5.32
N ALA A 33 -0.95 1.94 -4.19
CA ALA A 33 0.27 1.18 -4.09
C ALA A 33 0.06 -0.25 -4.61
N LEU A 34 1.05 -0.75 -5.35
CA LEU A 34 1.11 -2.12 -5.85
C LEU A 34 2.24 -2.91 -5.18
N LEU A 35 2.25 -4.21 -5.39
CA LEU A 35 3.37 -5.06 -5.01
C LEU A 35 4.71 -4.49 -5.48
N ASN A 36 5.74 -4.56 -4.64
CA ASN A 36 7.07 -3.99 -4.84
C ASN A 36 7.19 -2.46 -4.76
N ASP A 37 6.10 -1.72 -4.54
CA ASP A 37 6.22 -0.30 -4.21
C ASP A 37 7.00 -0.09 -2.92
N THR A 38 7.55 1.11 -2.78
CA THR A 38 8.46 1.43 -1.68
C THR A 38 7.77 2.16 -0.54
N VAL A 39 8.24 1.89 0.67
CA VAL A 39 7.92 2.60 1.89
C VAL A 39 9.22 3.12 2.51
N SER A 40 9.15 4.26 3.18
CA SER A 40 10.18 4.72 4.10
C SER A 40 9.89 4.14 5.48
N CYS A 41 10.88 3.54 6.13
CA CYS A 41 10.84 3.10 7.52
C CYS A 41 11.94 3.83 8.31
N PRO A 42 11.62 4.50 9.44
CA PRO A 42 12.63 5.22 10.22
C PRO A 42 13.67 4.30 10.88
N GLU A 43 13.34 3.04 11.09
CA GLU A 43 14.22 2.05 11.74
C GLU A 43 15.13 1.31 10.73
N HIS A 44 14.62 1.06 9.52
CA HIS A 44 15.26 0.18 8.54
C HIS A 44 15.55 0.85 7.17
N GLY A 45 15.20 2.13 7.01
CA GLY A 45 15.32 2.85 5.75
C GLY A 45 14.22 2.50 4.74
N THR A 46 14.50 2.70 3.45
CA THR A 46 13.55 2.41 2.38
C THR A 46 13.38 0.90 2.17
N ASN A 47 12.15 0.41 2.19
CA ASN A 47 11.79 -1.00 2.07
C ASN A 47 10.67 -1.19 1.06
N LYS A 48 10.51 -2.40 0.52
CA LYS A 48 9.43 -2.72 -0.42
C LYS A 48 8.24 -3.35 0.27
N ILE A 49 7.06 -3.19 -0.32
CA ILE A 49 5.86 -3.93 0.04
C ILE A 49 5.94 -5.31 -0.61
N ILE A 50 5.81 -6.36 0.21
CA ILE A 50 5.99 -7.75 -0.21
C ILE A 50 4.71 -8.58 -0.19
N GLU A 51 3.64 -8.02 0.38
CA GLU A 51 2.30 -8.62 0.34
C GLU A 51 1.33 -7.71 -0.42
N CYS A 52 0.45 -8.35 -1.17
CA CYS A 52 -0.60 -7.69 -1.95
C CYS A 52 -1.79 -8.65 -2.12
N ASP A 53 -2.89 -8.14 -2.63
CA ASP A 53 -4.08 -8.92 -2.97
C ASP A 53 -4.41 -8.77 -4.47
N ALA A 54 -3.85 -9.67 -5.28
CA ALA A 54 -4.10 -9.70 -6.72
C ALA A 54 -5.54 -10.14 -7.08
N SER A 55 -6.31 -10.68 -6.12
CA SER A 55 -7.69 -11.08 -6.37
C SER A 55 -8.66 -9.90 -6.40
N ALA A 56 -8.30 -8.81 -5.71
CA ALA A 56 -9.06 -7.56 -5.70
C ALA A 56 -8.77 -6.69 -6.92
N TYR A 57 -7.49 -6.49 -7.24
CA TYR A 57 -7.02 -5.72 -8.38
C TYR A 57 -5.57 -6.10 -8.70
N GLU A 58 -5.24 -6.17 -9.99
CA GLU A 58 -3.89 -6.42 -10.48
C GLU A 58 -3.61 -5.55 -11.69
N GLU A 59 -2.43 -4.95 -11.72
CA GLU A 59 -1.96 -4.14 -12.85
C GLU A 59 -0.51 -4.51 -13.19
N ASN A 60 -0.26 -4.84 -14.46
CA ASN A 60 1.06 -5.26 -14.94
C ASN A 60 1.69 -6.42 -14.13
N GLY A 61 0.88 -7.35 -13.63
CA GLY A 61 1.34 -8.48 -12.81
C GLY A 61 1.70 -8.11 -11.37
N CYS A 62 1.39 -6.88 -10.94
CA CYS A 62 1.54 -6.42 -9.56
C CYS A 62 0.16 -6.25 -8.93
N GLY A 63 -0.13 -7.04 -7.90
CA GLY A 63 -1.39 -6.95 -7.16
C GLY A 63 -1.48 -5.66 -6.33
N ILE A 64 -2.71 -5.23 -6.04
CA ILE A 64 -2.95 -4.05 -5.21
C ILE A 64 -2.60 -4.30 -3.74
N VAL A 65 -2.08 -3.28 -3.08
CA VAL A 65 -1.73 -3.36 -1.66
C VAL A 65 -2.92 -2.92 -0.83
N LEU A 66 -3.28 -3.75 0.15
CA LEU A 66 -4.37 -3.50 1.06
C LEU A 66 -3.86 -3.17 2.47
N HIS A 67 -4.75 -2.59 3.27
CA HIS A 67 -4.50 -2.36 4.68
C HIS A 67 -4.04 -3.64 5.40
N GLY A 68 -2.95 -3.53 6.14
CA GLY A 68 -2.35 -4.63 6.89
C GLY A 68 -1.30 -5.43 6.13
N CYS A 69 -1.15 -5.24 4.81
CA CYS A 69 -0.09 -5.90 4.04
C CYS A 69 1.30 -5.61 4.62
N LYS A 70 2.19 -6.61 4.58
CA LYS A 70 3.54 -6.46 5.11
C LYS A 70 4.54 -5.91 4.10
N THR A 71 5.53 -5.25 4.67
CA THR A 71 6.73 -4.76 4.00
C THR A 71 7.91 -5.68 4.32
N GLN A 72 8.98 -5.54 3.54
CA GLN A 72 10.17 -6.35 3.66
C GLN A 72 10.84 -6.25 5.05
N CYS A 73 10.71 -5.10 5.72
CA CYS A 73 11.23 -4.92 7.09
C CYS A 73 10.30 -5.48 8.17
N GLY A 74 9.14 -6.03 7.81
CA GLY A 74 8.15 -6.56 8.74
C GLY A 74 7.11 -5.56 9.23
N ALA A 75 7.16 -4.30 8.77
CA ALA A 75 6.13 -3.31 9.06
C ALA A 75 4.84 -3.62 8.26
N SER A 76 3.71 -3.12 8.73
CA SER A 76 2.43 -3.19 8.03
C SER A 76 2.03 -1.82 7.52
N VAL A 77 1.48 -1.75 6.31
CA VAL A 77 0.93 -0.51 5.75
C VAL A 77 -0.48 -0.26 6.30
N ILE A 78 -0.78 1.01 6.59
CA ILE A 78 -1.98 1.45 7.29
C ILE A 78 -2.70 2.44 6.38
N ALA A 79 -3.84 2.02 5.83
CA ALA A 79 -4.73 2.91 5.08
C ALA A 79 -5.25 4.04 5.98
N GLY A 80 -4.97 5.27 5.59
CA GLY A 80 -5.44 6.49 6.26
C GLY A 80 -6.87 6.87 5.89
N MET A 81 -7.37 6.37 4.77
CA MET A 81 -8.76 6.56 4.34
C MET A 81 -9.52 5.22 4.44
N GLN A 82 -10.54 5.19 5.31
CA GLN A 82 -11.39 4.03 5.57
C GLN A 82 -12.70 4.06 4.78
N ASP A 83 -12.81 4.88 3.74
CA ASP A 83 -14.04 5.04 2.98
C ASP A 83 -13.75 4.76 1.50
N MET A 84 -13.52 3.49 1.20
CA MET A 84 -13.63 2.99 -0.16
C MET A 84 -14.32 1.63 -0.11
N GLU A 85 -15.65 1.64 -0.21
CA GLU A 85 -16.38 0.44 -0.61
C GLU A 85 -16.06 0.21 -2.09
N VAL A 86 -15.24 -0.80 -2.37
CA VAL A 86 -15.10 -1.33 -3.73
C VAL A 86 -16.41 -2.05 -4.04
N GLY A 87 -17.33 -1.34 -4.71
CA GLY A 87 -18.65 -1.83 -5.13
C GLY A 87 -18.61 -2.68 -6.38
#